data_AF-F3KNZ1-F1
#
_entry.id   AF-F3KNZ1-F1
#
_cell.length_a   1.000
_cell.length_b   1.000
_cell.length_c   1.000
_cell.angle_alpha   90.00
_cell.angle_beta   90.00
_cell.angle_gamma   90.00
#
_symmetry.space_group_name_H-M   'P 1'
#
loop_
_entity.id
_entity.type
_entity.pdbx_description
1 polymer ?
#
loop_
_entity_poly.entity_id
_entity_poly.type
_entity_poly.pdbx_seq_one_letter_code
_entity_poly.pdbx_strand_id
1 'polypeptide(L)'
;MAATANARTSVYGNNQAINSATNAQTVASGATWGANGISSEAFTINAAAGSAAITVTANETAQSVATKVNQQTSVTGVTADARADAQLSFGATGAYTLQLRSDNSTAEAITFNLTDSSNTPSGLAAAIS
;
A
#
# COMPACT_ATOMS: atom_id res chain seq x y z
N MET A 1 -23.42 21.29 28.11
CA MET A 1 -21.97 21.34 28.33
C MET A 1 -21.31 21.10 26.97
N ALA A 2 -20.86 22.17 26.31
CA ALA A 2 -20.14 22.05 25.05
C ALA A 2 -18.68 21.80 25.39
N ALA A 3 -18.21 20.58 25.20
CA ALA A 3 -16.78 20.31 25.19
C ALA A 3 -16.23 20.97 23.91
N THR A 4 -15.66 22.16 24.06
CA THR A 4 -14.75 22.74 23.07
C THR A 4 -13.53 21.82 22.98
N ALA A 5 -13.61 20.83 22.10
CA ALA A 5 -12.45 20.05 21.70
C ALA A 5 -11.39 21.03 21.18
N ASN A 6 -10.29 21.12 21.93
CA ASN A 6 -9.20 22.04 21.72
C ASN A 6 -8.47 21.70 20.40
N ALA A 7 -8.86 22.32 19.29
CA ALA A 7 -8.24 22.18 17.97
C ALA A 7 -6.89 22.93 17.85
N ARG A 8 -6.14 23.04 18.95
CA ARG A 8 -4.78 23.61 18.97
C ARG A 8 -3.81 22.60 18.35
N THR A 9 -3.76 22.59 17.03
CA THR A 9 -2.58 22.53 16.16
C THR A 9 -1.23 22.25 16.88
N SER A 10 -0.96 21.02 17.32
CA SER A 10 0.43 20.64 17.64
C SER A 10 1.25 20.37 16.38
N VAL A 11 0.62 20.41 15.20
CA VAL A 11 1.25 20.17 13.91
C VAL A 11 0.67 21.18 12.92
N TYR A 12 1.38 22.26 12.69
CA TYR A 12 1.15 23.09 11.52
C TYR A 12 1.88 22.43 10.34
N GLY A 13 1.14 21.91 9.36
CA GLY A 13 1.70 21.22 8.18
C GLY A 13 1.02 19.88 7.86
N ASN A 14 1.59 19.10 6.93
CA ASN A 14 1.17 17.73 6.65
C ASN A 14 1.45 16.84 7.86
N ASN A 15 0.43 16.61 8.69
CA ASN A 15 0.51 15.68 9.80
C ASN A 15 0.37 14.23 9.28
N GLN A 16 1.46 13.64 8.81
CA GLN A 16 1.48 12.24 8.40
C GLN A 16 1.57 11.34 9.64
N ALA A 17 0.43 10.85 10.11
CA ALA A 17 0.41 9.70 10.99
C ALA A 17 0.60 8.45 10.12
N ILE A 18 1.83 7.91 10.08
CA ILE A 18 2.07 6.59 9.49
C ILE A 18 1.42 5.59 10.43
N ASN A 19 0.28 5.04 10.02
CA ASN A 19 -0.39 4.00 10.77
C ASN A 19 0.42 2.71 10.61
N SER A 20 1.39 2.48 11.50
CA SER A 20 2.17 1.22 11.56
C SER A 20 1.30 0.00 11.92
N ALA A 21 0.00 0.19 12.16
CA ALA A 21 -0.96 -0.86 12.49
C ALA A 21 -1.40 -1.69 11.28
N THR A 22 -1.21 -1.21 10.05
CA THR A 22 -1.22 -2.13 8.91
C THR A 22 0.09 -2.87 8.97
N ASN A 23 0.10 -4.03 9.64
CA ASN A 23 1.17 -5.00 9.50
C ASN A 23 1.19 -5.41 8.02
N ALA A 24 1.83 -4.62 7.15
CA ALA A 24 2.17 -5.02 5.81
C ALA A 24 3.17 -6.16 5.99
N GLN A 25 2.64 -7.37 6.06
CA GLN A 25 3.41 -8.58 6.20
C GLN A 25 4.15 -8.78 4.88
N THR A 26 5.39 -9.21 4.95
CA THR A 26 6.11 -9.66 3.75
C THR A 26 5.29 -10.76 3.11
N VAL A 27 4.87 -10.56 1.85
CA VAL A 27 4.18 -11.61 1.10
C VAL A 27 5.16 -12.77 0.92
N ALA A 28 4.78 -13.96 1.38
CA ALA A 28 5.64 -15.13 1.29
C ALA A 28 5.99 -15.46 -0.17
N SER A 29 7.19 -16.00 -0.39
CA SER A 29 7.58 -16.52 -1.71
C SER A 29 6.58 -17.61 -2.14
N GLY A 30 6.03 -17.47 -3.35
CA GLY A 30 5.03 -18.41 -3.88
C GLY A 30 3.60 -18.18 -3.39
N ALA A 31 3.29 -17.02 -2.78
CA ALA A 31 1.92 -16.70 -2.40
C ALA A 31 0.96 -16.72 -3.60
N THR A 32 -0.29 -17.09 -3.34
CA THR A 32 -1.36 -17.08 -4.35
C THR A 32 -1.61 -15.69 -4.89
N TRP A 33 -2.04 -15.60 -6.16
CA TRP A 33 -2.43 -14.33 -6.76
C TRP A 33 -3.41 -13.55 -5.87
N GLY A 34 -3.17 -12.24 -5.73
CA GLY A 34 -3.96 -11.36 -4.87
C GLY A 34 -3.43 -11.23 -3.44
N ALA A 35 -2.46 -12.03 -3.01
CA ALA A 35 -1.80 -11.82 -1.73
C ALA A 35 -0.98 -10.53 -1.75
N ASN A 36 -1.22 -9.62 -0.79
CA ASN A 36 -0.55 -8.31 -0.74
C ASN A 36 -0.02 -7.95 0.67
N GLY A 37 -0.09 -8.90 1.60
CA GLY A 37 0.46 -8.74 2.95
C GLY A 37 -0.43 -7.94 3.90
N ILE A 38 -1.61 -7.50 3.46
CA ILE A 38 -2.58 -6.82 4.32
C ILE A 38 -3.31 -7.85 5.18
N SER A 39 -3.24 -7.69 6.50
CA SER A 39 -4.06 -8.43 7.47
C SER A 39 -5.44 -7.80 7.64
N SER A 40 -6.41 -8.59 8.06
CA SER A 40 -7.72 -8.07 8.46
C SER A 40 -7.61 -7.29 9.76
N GLU A 41 -8.11 -6.06 9.78
CA GLU A 41 -8.04 -5.17 10.94
C GLU A 41 -9.23 -4.19 10.90
N ALA A 42 -9.55 -3.57 12.02
CA ALA A 42 -10.48 -2.45 12.07
C ALA A 42 -9.79 -1.23 12.69
N PHE A 43 -9.91 -0.07 12.05
CA PHE A 43 -9.41 1.18 12.58
C PHE A 43 -10.51 2.22 12.64
N THR A 44 -10.44 3.11 13.62
CA THR A 44 -11.42 4.20 13.79
C THR A 44 -10.78 5.52 13.37
N ILE A 45 -11.43 6.22 12.46
CA ILE A 45 -11.12 7.62 12.15
C ILE A 45 -11.79 8.47 13.23
N ASN A 46 -10.99 9.22 14.00
CA ASN A 46 -11.48 10.18 14.96
C ASN A 46 -11.16 11.58 14.45
N ALA A 47 -12.16 12.26 13.89
CA ALA A 47 -12.01 13.57 13.29
C ALA A 47 -12.92 14.61 13.97
N ALA A 48 -12.70 15.89 13.66
CA ALA A 48 -13.47 16.98 14.27
C ALA A 48 -14.96 16.94 13.91
N ALA A 49 -15.31 16.47 12.71
CA ALA A 49 -16.69 16.37 12.25
C ALA A 49 -17.42 15.14 12.81
N GLY A 50 -16.69 14.10 13.22
CA GLY A 50 -17.26 12.85 13.69
C GLY A 50 -16.25 11.71 13.69
N SER A 51 -16.73 10.51 14.03
CA SER A 51 -15.93 9.29 14.03
C SER A 51 -16.58 8.19 13.21
N ALA A 52 -15.77 7.35 12.57
CA ALA A 52 -16.23 6.20 11.81
C ALA A 52 -15.23 5.04 11.91
N ALA A 53 -15.74 3.82 12.06
CA ALA A 53 -14.92 2.62 12.01
C ALA A 53 -14.82 2.10 10.57
N ILE A 54 -13.61 1.79 10.13
CA ILE A 54 -13.29 1.19 8.84
C ILE A 54 -12.75 -0.20 9.09
N THR A 55 -13.39 -1.20 8.47
CA THR A 55 -12.91 -2.58 8.49
C THR A 55 -12.14 -2.87 7.20
N VAL A 56 -10.91 -3.33 7.36
CA VAL A 56 -10.02 -3.83 6.31
C VAL A 56 -10.03 -5.35 6.39
N THR A 57 -10.22 -6.00 5.25
CA THR A 57 -10.16 -7.45 5.13
C THR A 57 -8.77 -7.90 4.69
N ALA A 58 -8.42 -9.16 4.95
CA ALA A 58 -7.13 -9.69 4.53
C ALA A 58 -7.00 -9.61 3.00
N ASN A 59 -5.83 -9.19 2.53
CA ASN A 59 -5.51 -8.98 1.12
C ASN A 59 -6.33 -7.90 0.39
N GLU A 60 -6.99 -7.01 1.14
CA GLU A 60 -7.73 -5.90 0.54
C GLU A 60 -6.80 -4.89 -0.14
N THR A 61 -7.22 -4.31 -1.26
CA THR A 61 -6.40 -3.34 -2.00
C THR A 61 -6.40 -1.98 -1.32
N ALA A 62 -5.29 -1.24 -1.46
CA ALA A 62 -5.19 0.14 -0.96
C ALA A 62 -6.32 1.03 -1.52
N GLN A 63 -6.71 0.80 -2.78
CA GLN A 63 -7.83 1.50 -3.42
C GLN A 63 -9.15 1.23 -2.69
N SER A 64 -9.47 -0.04 -2.40
CA SER A 64 -10.71 -0.39 -1.71
C SER A 64 -10.77 0.22 -0.30
N VAL A 65 -9.65 0.21 0.43
CA VAL A 65 -9.55 0.86 1.74
C VAL A 65 -9.77 2.37 1.63
N ALA A 66 -9.12 3.05 0.68
CA ALA A 66 -9.34 4.48 0.46
C ALA A 66 -10.80 4.79 0.07
N THR A 67 -11.42 3.95 -0.75
CA THR A 67 -12.85 4.06 -1.08
C THR A 67 -13.74 3.91 0.16
N LYS A 68 -13.43 2.99 1.09
CA LYS A 68 -14.17 2.86 2.36
C LYS A 68 -14.04 4.11 3.23
N VAL A 69 -12.85 4.72 3.29
CA VAL A 69 -12.63 5.99 3.99
C VAL A 69 -13.44 7.11 3.35
N ASN A 70 -13.36 7.25 2.02
CA ASN A 70 -14.06 8.31 1.28
C ASN A 70 -15.60 8.18 1.33
N GLN A 71 -16.13 6.97 1.52
CA GLN A 71 -17.56 6.79 1.79
C GLN A 71 -17.99 7.36 3.14
N GLN A 72 -17.06 7.54 4.09
CA GLN A 72 -17.31 8.13 5.40
C GLN A 72 -16.93 9.62 5.46
N THR A 73 -16.60 10.26 4.33
CA THR A 73 -16.22 11.69 4.31
C THR A 73 -17.34 12.59 4.82
N SER A 74 -18.62 12.26 4.56
CA SER A 74 -19.76 13.04 5.07
C SER A 74 -19.88 13.04 6.59
N VAL A 75 -19.34 12.01 7.25
CA VAL A 75 -19.39 11.83 8.72
C VAL A 75 -18.11 12.35 9.37
N THR A 76 -16.95 12.08 8.76
CA THR A 76 -15.63 12.33 9.35
C THR A 76 -14.98 13.62 8.84
N GLY A 77 -15.34 14.09 7.65
CA GLY A 77 -14.64 15.17 6.95
C GLY A 77 -13.27 14.77 6.38
N VAL A 78 -12.90 13.49 6.42
CA VAL A 78 -11.61 12.97 5.93
C VAL A 78 -11.74 12.45 4.51
N THR A 79 -10.73 12.70 3.68
CA THR A 79 -10.55 12.07 2.36
C THR A 79 -9.24 11.28 2.34
N ALA A 80 -9.17 10.27 1.48
CA ALA A 80 -8.04 9.37 1.35
C ALA A 80 -7.70 9.10 -0.12
N ASP A 81 -6.40 9.07 -0.40
CA ASP A 81 -5.83 8.62 -1.67
C ASP A 81 -5.12 7.28 -1.48
N ALA A 82 -5.17 6.44 -2.52
CA ALA A 82 -4.52 5.13 -2.51
C ALA A 82 -3.22 5.17 -3.31
N ARG A 83 -2.14 4.66 -2.71
CA ARG A 83 -0.87 4.41 -3.39
C ARG A 83 -0.38 3.01 -3.03
N ALA A 84 0.03 2.25 -4.05
CA ALA A 84 0.66 0.94 -3.90
C ALA A 84 2.05 1.01 -4.52
N ASP A 85 3.07 0.75 -3.72
CA ASP A 85 4.46 0.68 -4.16
C ASP A 85 4.94 -0.77 -4.01
N ALA A 86 5.64 -1.27 -5.03
CA ALA A 86 6.30 -2.57 -5.00
C ALA A 86 7.80 -2.36 -5.17
N GLN A 87 8.60 -3.03 -4.33
CA GLN A 87 10.05 -3.02 -4.43
C GLN A 87 10.54 -4.41 -4.77
N LEU A 88 11.42 -4.48 -5.77
CA LEU A 88 12.11 -5.70 -6.15
C LEU A 88 13.61 -5.54 -5.89
N SER A 89 14.21 -6.52 -5.21
CA SER A 89 15.65 -6.59 -4.99
C SER A 89 16.17 -7.96 -5.41
N PHE A 90 17.35 -7.96 -6.01
CA PHE A 90 18.03 -9.18 -6.45
C PHE A 90 19.29 -9.37 -5.59
N GLY A 91 19.50 -10.59 -5.12
CA GLY A 91 20.67 -10.94 -4.33
C GLY A 91 21.85 -11.48 -5.15
N ALA A 92 21.63 -11.79 -6.43
CA ALA A 92 22.64 -12.35 -7.33
C ALA A 92 22.36 -11.95 -8.78
N THR A 93 23.36 -12.12 -9.65
CA THR A 93 23.20 -12.05 -11.10
C THR A 93 22.57 -13.35 -11.62
N GLY A 94 21.88 -13.29 -12.77
CA GLY A 94 21.23 -14.46 -13.34
C GLY A 94 20.03 -14.14 -14.23
N ALA A 95 19.44 -15.19 -14.81
CA ALA A 95 18.19 -15.10 -15.53
C ALA A 95 17.01 -15.09 -14.54
N TYR A 96 16.12 -14.12 -14.69
CA TYR A 96 14.93 -13.95 -13.87
C TYR A 96 13.69 -13.83 -14.76
N THR A 97 12.58 -14.39 -14.28
CA THR A 97 11.26 -14.20 -14.88
C THR A 97 10.33 -13.57 -13.85
N LEU A 98 9.89 -12.35 -14.12
CA LEU A 98 8.85 -11.68 -13.36
C LEU A 98 7.49 -11.98 -14.01
N GLN A 99 6.60 -12.62 -13.26
CA GLN A 99 5.21 -12.75 -13.66
C GLN A 99 4.44 -11.53 -13.16
N LEU A 100 4.09 -10.64 -14.08
CA LEU A 100 3.30 -9.45 -13.81
C LEU A 100 1.85 -9.70 -14.17
N ARG A 101 0.95 -9.43 -13.23
CA ARG A 101 -0.48 -9.45 -13.45
C ARG A 101 -1.07 -8.24 -12.73
N SER A 102 -2.17 -7.71 -13.25
CA SER A 102 -2.89 -6.58 -12.69
C SER A 102 -4.37 -6.96 -12.64
N ASP A 103 -5.22 -6.21 -13.32
CA ASP A 103 -6.62 -6.47 -13.62
C ASP A 103 -6.82 -7.48 -14.77
N ASN A 104 -5.74 -7.95 -15.40
CA ASN A 104 -5.79 -9.04 -16.37
C ASN A 104 -5.95 -10.42 -15.71
N SER A 105 -6.60 -11.33 -16.43
CA SER A 105 -6.88 -12.68 -15.93
C SER A 105 -5.68 -13.64 -16.05
N THR A 106 -4.71 -13.30 -16.90
CA THR A 106 -3.50 -14.09 -17.19
C THR A 106 -2.26 -13.32 -16.75
N ALA A 107 -1.26 -14.04 -16.25
CA ALA A 107 0.03 -13.43 -15.90
C ALA A 107 0.87 -13.23 -17.17
N GLU A 108 1.48 -12.05 -17.28
CA GLU A 108 2.44 -11.71 -18.33
C GLU A 108 3.85 -11.96 -17.82
N ALA A 109 4.64 -12.69 -18.61
CA ALA A 109 6.01 -13.04 -18.25
C ALA A 109 7.00 -12.01 -18.82
N ILE A 110 7.75 -11.37 -17.93
CA ILE A 110 8.87 -10.48 -18.28
C ILE A 110 10.15 -11.23 -17.92
N THR A 111 10.93 -11.63 -18.92
CA THR A 111 12.19 -12.33 -18.71
C THR A 111 13.36 -11.39 -18.98
N PHE A 112 14.34 -11.39 -18.08
CA PHE A 112 15.53 -10.56 -18.20
C PHE A 112 16.74 -11.24 -17.57
N ASN A 113 17.94 -10.83 -17.99
CA ASN A 113 19.20 -11.37 -17.51
C ASN A 113 19.97 -10.29 -16.77
N LEU A 114 19.99 -10.38 -15.44
CA LEU A 114 20.74 -9.45 -14.61
C LEU A 114 22.23 -9.81 -14.66
N THR A 115 23.03 -8.96 -15.28
CA THR A 115 24.49 -9.15 -15.48
C THR A 115 25.34 -8.46 -14.43
N ASP A 116 24.75 -7.55 -13.65
CA ASP A 116 25.44 -6.74 -12.64
C ASP A 116 24.56 -6.61 -11.38
N SER A 117 25.13 -6.88 -10.20
CA SER A 117 24.43 -6.88 -8.91
C SER A 117 24.45 -5.51 -8.19
N SER A 118 24.89 -4.44 -8.85
CA SER A 118 24.96 -3.10 -8.27
C SER A 118 23.58 -2.45 -8.07
N ASN A 119 22.49 -3.14 -8.45
CA ASN A 119 21.09 -2.68 -8.36
C ASN A 119 20.91 -1.23 -8.88
N THR A 120 21.66 -0.86 -9.92
CA THR A 120 21.56 0.46 -10.53
C THR A 120 20.46 0.48 -11.61
N PRO A 121 19.74 1.61 -11.79
CA PRO A 121 18.75 1.75 -12.86
C PRO A 121 19.31 1.46 -14.25
N SER A 122 20.57 1.84 -14.49
CA SER A 122 21.28 1.59 -15.75
C SER A 122 21.57 0.11 -15.99
N GLY A 123 21.92 -0.65 -14.94
CA GLY A 123 22.15 -2.09 -15.02
C GLY A 123 20.87 -2.88 -15.28
N LEU A 124 19.74 -2.43 -14.72
CA LEU A 124 18.43 -3.01 -15.00
C LEU A 124 17.98 -2.71 -16.44
N ALA A 125 18.18 -1.49 -16.94
CA ALA A 125 17.83 -1.14 -18.32
C ALA A 125 18.63 -1.92 -19.38
N ALA A 126 19.87 -2.32 -19.06
CA ALA A 126 20.69 -3.16 -19.94
C ALA A 126 20.33 -4.66 -19.88
N ALA A 127 19.59 -5.10 -18.86
CA ALA A 127 19.20 -6.49 -18.63
C ALA A 127 17.93 -6.91 -19.38
N ILE A 128 17.11 -5.94 -19.79
CA ILE A 128 15.90 -6.12 -20.59
C ILE A 128 16.23 -5.95 -22.08
N SER A 129 15.81 -6.92 -22.90
CA SER A 129 16.01 -6.96 -24.37
C SER A 129 14.70 -7.05 -25.12
#